data_AF-A0A971HCP5-F1
#
_entry.id   AF-A0A971HCP5-F1
#
_cell.length_a   1.000
_cell.length_b   1.000
_cell.length_c   1.000
_cell.angle_alpha   90.00
_cell.angle_beta   90.00
_cell.angle_gamma   90.00
#
_symmetry.space_group_name_H-M   'P 1'
#
loop_
_entity.id
_entity.type
_entity.pdbx_description
1 polymer ?
#
loop_
_entity_poly.entity_id
_entity_poly.type
_entity_poly.pdbx_seq_one_letter_code
_entity_poly.pdbx_strand_id
1 'polypeptide(L)' 'TEANINEYGRFDDLKKTVDRDKAKAYFETVEGSSIPEFRLSIKIEKLLKDFILSGGFDIDKGENM' A
#
# COMPACT_ATOMS: atom_id res chain seq x y z
N THR A 1 -4.81 1.38 -17.93
CA THR A 1 -5.27 -0.02 -17.74
C THR A 1 -4.36 -0.71 -16.75
N GLU A 2 -4.89 -1.57 -15.88
CA GLU A 2 -4.11 -2.38 -14.92
C GLU A 2 -2.94 -3.11 -15.59
N ALA A 3 -3.13 -3.55 -16.85
CA ALA A 3 -2.12 -4.20 -17.67
C ALA A 3 -0.85 -3.36 -17.93
N ASN A 4 -0.90 -2.04 -17.78
CA ASN A 4 0.22 -1.13 -18.06
C ASN A 4 0.94 -0.65 -16.79
N ILE A 5 0.41 -0.93 -15.60
CA ILE A 5 0.97 -0.44 -14.33
C ILE A 5 2.36 -1.02 -14.06
N ASN A 6 2.61 -2.27 -14.47
CA ASN A 6 3.91 -2.91 -14.33
C ASN A 6 4.73 -2.92 -15.64
N GLU A 7 4.36 -2.08 -16.62
CA GLU A 7 5.17 -1.94 -17.82
C GLU A 7 6.55 -1.39 -17.41
N TYR A 8 7.62 -2.03 -17.90
CA TYR A 8 9.01 -1.74 -17.54
C TYR A 8 9.40 -2.00 -16.07
N GLY A 9 8.62 -2.77 -15.29
CA GLY A 9 8.96 -3.10 -13.90
C GLY A 9 8.80 -1.95 -12.90
N ARG A 10 8.22 -0.81 -13.33
CA ARG A 10 8.07 0.41 -12.52
C ARG A 10 7.29 0.17 -11.23
N PHE A 11 6.27 -0.67 -11.28
CA PHE A 11 5.49 -1.02 -10.09
C PHE A 11 6.31 -1.83 -9.09
N ASP A 12 7.14 -2.75 -9.57
CA ASP A 12 8.00 -3.57 -8.71
C ASP A 12 9.06 -2.70 -8.02
N ASP A 13 9.67 -1.76 -8.74
CA ASP A 13 10.62 -0.81 -8.15
C ASP A 13 9.95 0.15 -7.16
N LEU A 14 8.73 0.63 -7.44
CA LEU A 14 7.95 1.41 -6.48
C LEU A 14 7.64 0.60 -5.21
N LYS A 15 7.30 -0.68 -5.36
CA LYS A 15 7.02 -1.56 -4.22
C LYS A 15 8.27 -1.76 -3.35
N LYS A 16 9.48 -1.74 -3.93
CA LYS A 16 10.75 -1.82 -3.19
C LYS A 16 11.08 -0.57 -2.39
N THR A 17 10.56 0.60 -2.77
CA THR A 17 10.76 1.84 -2.00
C THR A 17 9.85 1.94 -0.77
N VAL A 18 8.90 1.02 -0.61
CA VAL A 18 7.97 1.00 0.53
C VAL A 18 8.71 0.67 1.82
N ASP A 19 8.60 1.57 2.78
CA ASP A 19 8.97 1.35 4.17
C ASP A 19 7.98 0.38 4.82
N ARG A 20 8.40 -0.88 4.98
CA ARG A 20 7.54 -1.97 5.45
C ARG A 20 7.07 -1.77 6.90
N ASP A 21 7.91 -1.19 7.74
CA ASP A 21 7.57 -0.90 9.14
C ASP A 21 6.47 0.17 9.23
N LYS A 22 6.57 1.25 8.45
CA LYS A 22 5.51 2.26 8.39
C LYS A 22 4.22 1.71 7.79
N ALA A 23 4.32 0.92 6.73
CA ALA A 23 3.15 0.29 6.14
C ALA A 23 2.46 -0.65 7.13
N LYS A 24 3.23 -1.45 7.86
CA LYS A 24 2.71 -2.34 8.90
C LYS A 24 1.97 -1.54 9.97
N ALA A 25 2.62 -0.53 10.55
CA ALA A 25 2.00 0.31 11.57
C ALA A 25 0.71 0.97 11.08
N TYR A 26 0.67 1.47 9.84
CA TYR A 26 -0.54 2.02 9.23
C TYR A 26 -1.66 0.99 9.16
N PHE A 27 -1.41 -0.18 8.55
CA PHE A 27 -2.46 -1.17 8.40
C PHE A 27 -2.89 -1.79 9.74
N GLU A 28 -1.97 -1.96 10.69
CA GLU A 28 -2.30 -2.42 12.04
C GLU A 28 -3.14 -1.40 12.80
N THR A 29 -2.88 -0.10 12.61
CA THR A 29 -3.72 0.98 13.17
C THR A 29 -5.11 0.97 12.53
N VAL A 30 -5.20 0.78 11.21
CA VAL A 30 -6.47 0.72 10.46
C VAL A 30 -7.29 -0.52 10.81
N GLU A 31 -6.68 -1.70 11.01
CA GLU A 31 -7.39 -2.93 11.38
C GLU A 31 -7.50 -3.16 12.88
N GLY A 32 -6.85 -2.33 13.71
CA GLY A 32 -6.78 -2.50 15.17
C GLY A 32 -6.17 -3.84 15.61
N SER A 33 -5.44 -4.52 14.74
CA SER A 33 -4.92 -5.87 14.97
C SER A 33 -3.61 -6.11 14.23
N SER A 34 -2.80 -7.03 14.74
CA SER A 34 -1.48 -7.29 14.15
C SER A 34 -1.60 -8.06 12.83
N ILE A 35 -0.82 -7.65 11.83
CA ILE A 35 -0.96 -8.16 10.47
C ILE A 35 0.24 -9.07 10.14
N PRO A 36 -0.02 -10.31 9.66
CA PRO A 36 1.04 -11.19 9.18
C PRO A 36 1.77 -10.60 7.96
N GLU A 37 3.07 -10.86 7.84
CA GLU A 37 3.91 -10.29 6.77
C GLU A 37 3.43 -10.61 5.34
N PHE A 38 2.84 -11.79 5.13
CA PHE A 38 2.27 -12.15 3.84
C PHE A 38 1.06 -11.27 3.49
N ARG A 39 0.20 -10.97 4.47
CA ARG A 39 -0.95 -10.08 4.29
C ARG A 39 -0.50 -8.64 4.09
N LEU A 40 0.51 -8.20 4.82
CA LEU A 40 1.10 -6.87 4.65
C LEU A 40 1.54 -6.66 3.20
N SER A 41 2.25 -7.63 2.62
CA SER A 41 2.74 -7.54 1.24
C SER A 41 1.60 -7.42 0.21
N ILE A 42 0.50 -8.15 0.41
CA ILE A 42 -0.70 -8.07 -0.44
C ILE A 42 -1.41 -6.71 -0.26
N LYS A 43 -1.50 -6.22 0.97
CA LYS A 43 -2.14 -4.93 1.28
C LYS A 43 -1.37 -3.76 0.69
N ILE A 44 -0.03 -3.70 0.77
CA ILE A 44 0.72 -2.59 0.15
C ILE A 44 0.56 -2.62 -1.37
N GLU A 45 0.59 -3.81 -1.97
CA GLU A 45 0.44 -3.95 -3.41
C GLU A 45 -0.92 -3.43 -3.87
N LYS A 46 -1.99 -3.81 -3.16
CA LYS A 46 -3.34 -3.34 -3.47
C LYS A 46 -3.45 -1.82 -3.31
N LEU A 47 -2.97 -1.28 -2.19
CA LEU A 47 -3.00 0.16 -1.92
C LEU A 47 -2.27 0.97 -3.00
N LEU A 48 -1.07 0.53 -3.41
CA LEU A 48 -0.30 1.19 -4.45
C LEU A 48 -0.99 1.11 -5.81
N LYS A 49 -1.60 -0.04 -6.15
CA LYS A 49 -2.37 -0.19 -7.39
C LYS A 49 -3.57 0.75 -7.40
N ASP A 50 -4.36 0.75 -6.33
CA ASP A 50 -5.51 1.65 -6.17
C ASP A 50 -5.07 3.12 -6.24
N PHE A 51 -3.97 3.49 -5.60
CA PHE A 51 -3.43 4.86 -5.63
C PHE A 51 -3.08 5.29 -7.06
N ILE A 52 -2.34 4.47 -7.80
CA ILE A 52 -1.95 4.76 -9.17
C ILE A 52 -3.19 4.84 -10.08
N LEU A 53 -4.12 3.88 -9.94
CA LEU A 53 -5.35 3.82 -10.75
C LEU A 53 -6.28 5.00 -10.50
N SER A 54 -6.36 5.46 -9.25
CA SER A 54 -7.19 6.59 -8.85
C SER A 54 -6.55 7.95 -9.19
N GLY A 55 -5.31 7.98 -9.69
CA GLY A 55 -4.58 9.23 -9.94
C GLY A 55 -4.03 9.90 -8.68
N GLY A 56 -3.91 9.15 -7.58
CA GLY A 56 -3.53 9.62 -6.26
C GLY A 56 -4.73 9.98 -5.37
N PHE A 57 -4.63 9.67 -4.07
CA PHE A 57 -5.60 10.06 -3.06
C PHE A 57 -4.91 10.31 -1.72
N ASP A 58 -5.53 11.11 -0.87
CA ASP A 58 -5.03 11.35 0.47
C ASP A 58 -5.36 10.15 1.38
N ILE A 59 -4.37 9.70 2.13
CA ILE A 59 -4.54 8.60 3.07
C ILE A 59 -4.82 9.26 4.41
N ASP A 60 -6.10 9.44 4.71
CA ASP A 60 -6.55 9.91 6.01
C ASP A 60 -6.10 8.89 7.06
N LYS A 61 -5.00 9.20 7.75
CA LYS A 61 -4.64 8.53 9.00
C LYS A 61 -5.82 8.82 9.90
N GLY A 62 -6.66 7.82 10.18
CA GLY A 62 -7.79 7.96 11.08
C GLY A 62 -7.36 8.65 12.39
N GLU A 63 -7.51 9.96 12.42
CA GLU A 63 -7.49 10.78 13.62
C GLU A 63 -8.86 10.55 14.24
N ASN A 64 -8.97 9.45 14.99
CA ASN A 64 -10.01 9.34 15.98
C ASN A 64 -9.61 10.20 17.17
N MET A 65 -9.87 11.50 17.08
CA MET A 65 -10.02 12.38 18.25
C MET A 65 -11.24 11.96 19.08
#